data_AF-A0A7K9T597-F1
#
_entry.id   AF-A0A7K9T597-F1
#
_cell.length_a   1.000
_cell.length_b   1.000
_cell.length_c   1.000
_cell.angle_alpha   90.00
_cell.angle_beta   90.00
_cell.angle_gamma   90.00
#
_symmetry.space_group_name_H-M   'P 1'
#
loop_
_entity.id
_entity.type
_entity.pdbx_description
1 polymer ?
#
loop_
_entity_poly.entity_id
_entity_poly.type
_entity_poly.pdbx_seq_one_letter_code
_entity_poly.pdbx_strand_id
1 'polypeptide(L)' 'GSALSTTFPVHAHGRHIFTCKTFCGHRRKLVCGIDIQSGSPPDEPQNVSCIQHGTEGHPTCTWEKGRLTHISTTY' A
#
# COMPACT_ATOMS: atom_id res chain seq x y z
N GLY A 1 -18.04 -22.58 -16.26
CA GLY A 1 -16.89 -22.64 -15.35
C GLY A 1 -17.33 -22.15 -13.99
N SER A 2 -16.90 -22.78 -12.90
CA SER A 2 -17.18 -22.33 -11.53
C SER A 2 -16.32 -21.12 -11.17
N ALA A 3 -16.92 -20.13 -10.51
CA ALA A 3 -16.20 -18.97 -9.97
C ALA A 3 -15.67 -19.29 -8.56
N LEU A 4 -14.42 -18.90 -8.28
CA LEU A 4 -13.80 -18.99 -6.96
C LEU A 4 -13.61 -17.55 -6.43
N SER A 5 -13.98 -17.34 -5.17
CA SER A 5 -13.80 -16.05 -4.50
C SER A 5 -13.28 -16.26 -3.09
N THR A 6 -12.49 -15.31 -2.61
CA THR A 6 -11.99 -15.24 -1.24
C THR A 6 -11.99 -13.80 -0.79
N THR A 7 -12.24 -13.56 0.49
CA THR A 7 -12.39 -12.23 1.07
C THR A 7 -11.44 -12.06 2.24
N PHE A 8 -10.92 -10.86 2.44
CA PHE A 8 -10.11 -10.50 3.60
C PHE A 8 -10.69 -9.27 4.29
N PRO A 9 -10.54 -9.14 5.62
CA PRO A 9 -11.06 -7.99 6.34
C PRO A 9 -10.30 -6.71 5.96
N VAL A 10 -11.02 -5.59 5.85
CA VAL A 10 -10.46 -4.30 5.43
C VAL A 10 -9.32 -3.82 6.35
N HIS A 11 -9.42 -4.10 7.65
CA HIS A 11 -8.42 -3.73 8.66
C HIS A 11 -7.21 -4.67 8.72
N ALA A 12 -7.13 -5.70 7.88
CA ALA A 12 -5.90 -6.46 7.72
C ALA A 12 -4.92 -5.62 6.90
N HIS A 13 -4.25 -4.68 7.54
CA HIS A 13 -3.24 -3.83 6.90
C HIS A 13 -1.98 -4.61 6.53
N GLY A 14 -1.20 -4.08 5.59
CA GLY A 14 0.03 -4.69 5.10
C GLY A 14 -0.16 -5.50 3.82
N ARG A 15 0.79 -6.41 3.57
CA ARG A 15 0.91 -7.16 2.31
C ARG A 15 0.24 -8.53 2.40
N HIS A 16 -0.64 -8.83 1.45
CA HIS A 16 -1.39 -10.08 1.36
C HIS A 16 -1.20 -10.76 0.02
N ILE A 17 -0.90 -12.05 0.03
CA ILE A 17 -0.64 -12.81 -1.18
C ILE A 17 -1.72 -13.87 -1.37
N PHE A 18 -2.45 -13.77 -2.48
CA PHE A 18 -3.47 -14.74 -2.86
C PHE A 18 -2.98 -15.54 -4.06
N THR A 19 -3.16 -16.86 -4.03
CA THR A 19 -2.74 -17.75 -5.12
C THR A 19 -3.87 -18.65 -5.57
N CYS A 20 -4.10 -18.70 -6.88
CA CYS A 20 -5.00 -19.64 -7.51
C CYS A 20 -4.23 -20.88 -7.92
N LYS A 21 -4.68 -22.04 -7.43
CA LYS A 21 -4.05 -23.33 -7.72
C LYS A 21 -5.10 -24.27 -8.29
N THR A 22 -4.71 -25.01 -9.32
CA THR A 22 -5.51 -26.12 -9.84
C THR A 22 -4.95 -27.44 -9.31
N PHE A 23 -5.85 -28.38 -9.05
CA PHE A 23 -5.54 -29.72 -8.59
C PHE A 23 -5.77 -30.70 -9.74
N CYS A 24 -4.73 -31.44 -10.10
CA CYS A 24 -4.81 -32.51 -11.10
C CYS A 24 -4.18 -33.77 -10.49
N GLY A 25 -5.01 -34.73 -10.08
CA GLY A 25 -4.58 -35.86 -9.26
C GLY A 25 -3.96 -35.40 -7.93
N HIS A 26 -2.75 -35.87 -7.63
CA HIS A 26 -1.99 -35.47 -6.43
C HIS A 26 -1.12 -34.23 -6.63
N ARG A 27 -1.15 -33.60 -7.82
CA ARG A 27 -0.29 -32.45 -8.14
C ARG A 27 -1.07 -31.14 -8.02
N ARG A 28 -0.47 -30.18 -7.32
CA ARG A 28 -0.94 -28.78 -7.24
C ARG A 28 -0.14 -27.94 -8.24
N LYS A 29 -0.83 -27.28 -9.17
CA LYS A 29 -0.20 -26.36 -10.13
C LYS A 29 -0.68 -24.94 -9.85
N LEU A 30 0.25 -24.00 -9.69
CA LEU A 30 -0.05 -22.58 -9.60
C LEU A 30 -0.54 -22.08 -10.96
N VAL A 31 -1.70 -21.41 -10.98
CA VAL A 31 -2.29 -20.83 -12.18
C VAL A 31 -2.02 -19.35 -12.23
N CYS A 32 -2.33 -18.64 -11.14
CA CYS A 32 -2.10 -17.22 -11.00
C CYS A 32 -1.96 -16.84 -9.52
N GLY A 33 -1.60 -15.59 -9.25
CA GLY A 33 -1.64 -15.01 -7.93
C GLY A 33 -1.76 -13.49 -8.02
N ILE A 34 -2.19 -12.88 -6.93
CA ILE A 34 -2.29 -11.44 -6.77
C ILE A 34 -1.70 -11.05 -5.42
N ASP A 35 -1.01 -9.92 -5.41
CA ASP A 35 -0.47 -9.28 -4.22
C ASP A 35 -1.29 -8.01 -3.94
N ILE A 36 -1.79 -7.89 -2.73
CA ILE A 36 -2.64 -6.78 -2.29
C ILE A 36 -1.98 -6.12 -1.10
N GLN A 37 -1.65 -4.84 -1.23
CA GLN A 37 -1.26 -4.01 -0.10
C GLN A 37 -2.47 -3.23 0.40
N SER A 38 -2.81 -3.42 1.67
CA SER A 38 -3.92 -2.74 2.32
C SER A 38 -3.39 -1.73 3.33
N GLY A 39 -3.94 -0.53 3.29
CA GLY A 39 -3.60 0.56 4.20
C GLY A 39 -4.74 1.56 4.29
N SER A 40 -4.50 2.61 5.05
CA SER A 40 -5.39 3.75 5.17
C SER A 40 -4.88 4.91 4.32
N PRO A 41 -5.77 5.71 3.72
CA PRO A 41 -5.35 6.90 3.00
C PRO A 41 -4.61 7.87 3.94
N PRO A 42 -3.63 8.63 3.43
CA PRO A 42 -2.92 9.65 4.18
C PRO A 42 -3.87 10.76 4.64
N ASP A 43 -3.48 11.45 5.72
CA ASP A 43 -4.14 12.68 6.15
C ASP A 43 -3.61 13.87 5.34
N GLU A 44 -4.35 14.98 5.38
CA GLU A 44 -3.86 16.26 4.87
C GLU A 44 -2.60 16.68 5.66
N PRO A 45 -1.49 17.03 4.98
CA PRO A 45 -0.25 17.42 5.66
C PRO A 45 -0.45 18.70 6.47
N GLN A 46 -0.04 18.66 7.73
CA GLN A 46 -0.15 19.79 8.64
C GLN A 46 1.21 20.44 8.90
N ASN A 47 1.20 21.68 9.40
CA ASN A 47 2.41 22.44 9.75
C ASN A 47 3.42 22.55 8.60
N VAL A 48 2.91 22.85 7.39
CA VAL A 48 3.74 23.06 6.21
C VAL A 48 4.57 24.32 6.41
N SER A 49 5.90 24.15 6.42
CA SER A 49 6.87 25.23 6.49
C SER A 49 7.89 25.05 5.39
N CYS A 50 8.18 26.13 4.66
CA CYS A 50 9.20 26.15 3.61
C CYS A 50 10.23 27.21 3.96
N ILE A 51 11.49 26.80 4.02
CA ILE A 51 12.60 27.67 4.37
C ILE A 51 13.61 27.65 3.22
N GLN A 52 14.01 28.84 2.78
CA GLN A 52 15.09 29.02 1.81
C GLN A 52 16.28 29.64 2.54
N HIS A 53 17.40 28.92 2.56
CA HIS A 53 18.63 29.40 3.17
C HIS A 53 19.47 30.17 2.14
N GLY A 54 19.57 31.49 2.32
CA GLY A 54 20.26 32.38 1.37
C GLY A 54 19.47 32.60 0.08
N THR A 55 19.98 33.46 -0.79
CA THR A 55 19.30 33.86 -2.03
C THR A 55 19.36 32.81 -3.14
N GLU A 56 20.38 31.94 -3.13
CA GLU A 56 20.58 30.88 -4.14
C GLU A 56 20.26 29.48 -3.62
N GLY A 57 19.88 29.35 -2.34
CA GLY A 57 19.53 28.04 -1.77
C GLY A 57 18.22 27.50 -2.33
N HIS A 58 18.10 26.17 -2.43
CA HIS A 58 16.82 25.53 -2.75
C HIS A 58 15.87 25.57 -1.54
N PRO A 59 14.59 25.89 -1.74
CA PRO A 59 13.62 25.85 -0.65
C PRO A 59 13.46 24.41 -0.15
N THR A 60 13.58 24.23 1.16
CA THR A 60 13.30 22.95 1.82
C THR A 60 11.95 23.08 2.53
N CYS A 61 11.01 22.22 2.17
CA CYS A 61 9.70 22.18 2.80
C CYS A 61 9.60 20.97 3.74
N THR A 62 9.02 21.21 4.91
CA THR A 62 8.76 20.21 5.93
C THR A 62 7.30 20.28 6.33
N TRP A 63 6.73 19.12 6.66
CA TRP A 63 5.35 18.99 7.10
C TRP A 63 5.21 17.75 7.98
N GLU A 64 4.12 17.70 8.73
CA GLU A 64 3.74 16.54 9.52
C GLU A 64 2.89 15.59 8.69
N LYS A 65 3.29 14.31 8.64
CA LYS A 65 2.63 13.27 7.83
C LYS A 65 1.29 12.77 8.39
N GLY A 66 0.92 13.16 9.61
CA GLY A 66 -0.29 12.67 10.27
C GLY A 66 -0.20 11.19 10.66
N ARG A 67 -1.32 10.45 10.55
CA ARG A 67 -1.43 9.06 11.03
C ARG A 67 -0.64 8.06 10.18
N LEU A 68 -0.35 6.90 10.77
CA LEU A 68 0.25 5.77 10.05
C LEU A 68 -0.71 5.20 9.00
N THR A 69 -0.27 5.13 7.74
CA THR A 69 -1.07 4.65 6.60
C THR A 69 -0.92 3.15 6.33
N HIS A 70 0.13 2.49 6.83
CA HIS A 70 0.48 1.08 6.53
C HIS A 70 0.73 0.77 5.04
N ILE A 71 0.78 1.80 4.19
CA ILE A 71 1.13 1.73 2.77
C ILE A 71 2.06 2.88 2.42
N SER A 72 2.89 2.67 1.40
CA SER A 72 3.73 3.74 0.86
C SER A 72 2.86 4.83 0.24
N THR A 73 3.10 6.09 0.61
CA THR A 73 2.36 7.25 0.13
C THR A 73 3.33 8.29 -0.42
N THR A 74 2.87 9.06 -1.39
CA THR A 74 3.58 10.21 -1.95
C THR A 74 2.84 11.47 -1.52
N TYR A 75 3.59 12.46 -1.04
CA TYR A 75 3.13 13.79 -0.66
C TYR A 75 3.78 14.81 -1.57
#